data_AF-A0A6N8AVA7-F1
#
_entry.id   AF-A0A6N8AVA7-F1
#
_cell.length_a   1.000
_cell.length_b   1.000
_cell.length_c   1.000
_cell.angle_alpha   90.00
_cell.angle_beta   90.00
_cell.angle_gamma   90.00
#
_symmetry.space_group_name_H-M   'P 1'
#
loop_
_entity.id
_entity.type
_entity.pdbx_description
1 polymer ?
#
loop_
_entity_poly.entity_id
_entity_poly.type
_entity_poly.pdbx_seq_one_letter_code
_entity_poly.pdbx_strand_id
1 'polypeptide(L)'
;MSRLRLHPVHRITVFVPPAHLQALKRGILAVDDLAAGGYAHGMWESAPGREQFRVLPGTASVVGEVGELVSEPTVRLEFCLPRGVPGDRERLQRVLDQGIAVHHPWNSPAVFVEALEFAAP
;
A
#
# COMPACT_ATOMS: atom_id res chain seq x y z
N MET A 1 -4.05 -22.11 -25.74
CA MET A 1 -4.26 -20.97 -24.83
C MET A 1 -3.80 -21.40 -23.45
N SER A 2 -2.96 -20.61 -22.76
CA SER A 2 -2.56 -20.96 -21.39
C SER A 2 -3.77 -20.84 -20.47
N ARG A 3 -3.91 -21.76 -19.52
CA ARG A 3 -5.02 -21.78 -18.55
C ARG A 3 -4.61 -20.99 -17.31
N LEU A 4 -5.45 -20.05 -16.89
CA LEU A 4 -5.23 -19.33 -15.64
C LEU A 4 -5.43 -20.23 -14.41
N ARG A 5 -4.59 -20.05 -13.40
CA ARG A 5 -4.69 -20.62 -12.05
C ARG A 5 -4.84 -19.50 -11.02
N LEU A 6 -5.53 -19.83 -9.94
CA LEU A 6 -5.75 -18.92 -8.82
C LEU A 6 -4.64 -19.12 -7.79
N HIS A 7 -4.01 -18.02 -7.39
CA HIS A 7 -2.93 -18.01 -6.41
C HIS A 7 -3.34 -17.18 -5.19
N PRO A 8 -3.28 -17.71 -3.97
CA PRO A 8 -3.58 -16.94 -2.77
C PRO A 8 -2.57 -15.80 -2.61
N VAL A 9 -3.09 -14.59 -2.41
CA VAL A 9 -2.29 -13.37 -2.18
C VAL A 9 -2.86 -12.55 -1.03
N HIS A 10 -2.02 -11.68 -0.49
CA HIS A 10 -2.44 -10.47 0.17
C HIS A 10 -2.48 -9.34 -0.87
N ARG A 11 -3.60 -8.63 -1.00
CA ARG A 11 -3.63 -7.33 -1.67
C ARG A 11 -3.40 -6.27 -0.61
N ILE A 12 -2.40 -5.42 -0.85
CA ILE A 12 -2.09 -4.27 -0.02
C ILE A 12 -2.62 -3.06 -0.77
N THR A 13 -3.44 -2.26 -0.08
CA THR A 13 -3.92 -0.97 -0.56
C THR A 13 -3.39 0.10 0.37
N VAL A 14 -2.66 1.09 -0.16
CA VAL A 14 -2.18 2.26 0.59
C VAL A 14 -2.59 3.55 -0.11
N PHE A 15 -3.02 4.53 0.66
CA PHE A 15 -3.37 5.86 0.16
C PHE A 15 -2.25 6.83 0.49
N VAL A 16 -1.78 7.59 -0.50
CA VAL A 16 -0.62 8.47 -0.35
C VAL A 16 -0.83 9.79 -1.11
N PRO A 17 -0.37 10.95 -0.60
CA PRO A 17 -0.43 12.19 -1.35
C PRO A 17 0.38 12.07 -2.66
N PRO A 18 -0.08 12.66 -3.79
CA PRO A 18 0.58 12.54 -5.08
C PRO A 18 2.09 12.88 -5.06
N ALA A 19 2.48 13.90 -4.28
CA ALA A 19 3.86 14.35 -4.16
C ALA A 19 4.81 13.29 -3.53
N HIS A 20 4.27 12.35 -2.76
CA HIS A 20 5.06 11.33 -2.04
C HIS A 20 5.01 9.96 -2.69
N LEU A 21 4.15 9.75 -3.69
CA LEU A 21 3.93 8.46 -4.34
C LEU A 21 5.23 7.82 -4.83
N GLN A 22 6.09 8.58 -5.52
CA GLN A 22 7.32 8.01 -6.08
C GLN A 22 8.33 7.63 -4.99
N ALA A 23 8.39 8.37 -3.87
CA ALA A 23 9.23 8.02 -2.75
C ALA A 23 8.74 6.73 -2.07
N LEU A 24 7.43 6.61 -1.86
CA LEU A 24 6.80 5.41 -1.30
C LEU A 24 7.06 4.18 -2.18
N LYS A 25 6.83 4.28 -3.50
CA LYS A 25 7.08 3.18 -4.44
C LYS A 25 8.53 2.70 -4.38
N ARG A 26 9.51 3.62 -4.35
CA ARG A 26 10.92 3.27 -4.20
C ARG A 26 11.22 2.59 -2.86
N GLY A 27 10.60 3.05 -1.78
CA GLY A 27 10.72 2.44 -0.46
C GLY A 27 10.23 1.00 -0.44
N ILE A 28 9.04 0.75 -0.99
CA ILE A 28 8.48 -0.61 -1.12
C ILE A 28 9.40 -1.49 -1.97
N LEU A 29 9.85 -1.00 -3.13
CA LEU A 29 10.72 -1.76 -4.05
C LEU A 29 12.14 -2.00 -3.53
N ALA A 30 12.60 -1.23 -2.54
CA ALA A 30 13.87 -1.49 -1.86
C ALA A 30 13.79 -2.69 -0.90
N VAL A 31 12.57 -3.05 -0.47
CA VAL A 31 12.32 -4.16 0.46
C VAL A 31 11.89 -5.42 -0.29
N ASP A 32 11.13 -5.27 -1.37
CA ASP A 32 10.50 -6.39 -2.06
C ASP A 32 10.32 -6.12 -3.56
N ASP A 33 10.56 -7.14 -4.38
CA ASP A 33 10.40 -7.06 -5.83
C ASP A 33 8.94 -7.16 -6.30
N LEU A 34 7.99 -7.38 -5.39
CA LEU A 34 6.57 -7.55 -5.68
C LEU A 34 6.30 -8.54 -6.82
N ALA A 35 7.07 -9.62 -6.87
CA ALA A 35 6.98 -10.59 -7.95
C ALA A 35 5.64 -11.36 -7.94
N ALA A 36 4.89 -11.27 -9.05
CA ALA A 36 3.63 -11.98 -9.24
C ALA A 36 3.36 -12.25 -10.72
N GLY A 37 2.84 -13.44 -11.04
CA GLY A 37 2.42 -13.79 -12.41
C GLY A 37 3.53 -13.72 -13.48
N GLY A 38 4.80 -13.84 -13.09
CA GLY A 38 5.95 -13.73 -14.00
C GLY A 38 6.49 -12.31 -14.20
N TYR A 39 5.99 -11.33 -13.46
CA TYR A 39 6.44 -9.93 -13.51
C TYR A 39 6.96 -9.50 -12.14
N ALA A 40 7.90 -8.56 -12.14
CA ALA A 40 8.35 -7.84 -10.94
C ALA A 40 7.80 -6.41 -10.94
N HIS A 41 7.76 -5.82 -9.75
CA HIS A 41 7.36 -4.44 -9.46
C HIS A 41 5.89 -4.15 -9.82
N GLY A 42 5.03 -5.16 -9.74
CA GLY A 42 3.60 -5.05 -10.04
C GLY A 42 2.89 -4.11 -9.06
N MET A 43 2.40 -2.98 -9.58
CA MET A 43 1.68 -1.97 -8.81
C MET A 43 0.55 -1.37 -9.66
N TRP A 44 -0.57 -1.05 -9.03
CA TRP A 44 -1.71 -0.38 -9.66
C TRP A 44 -1.96 0.96 -8.97
N GLU A 45 -2.15 2.01 -9.77
CA GLU A 45 -2.44 3.36 -9.29
C GLU A 45 -3.85 3.75 -9.73
N SER A 46 -4.67 4.25 -8.80
CA SER A 46 -5.94 4.91 -9.10
C SER A 46 -5.90 6.36 -8.62
N ALA A 47 -6.05 7.30 -9.57
CA ALA A 47 -6.03 8.74 -9.33
C ALA A 47 -6.91 9.47 -10.39
N PRO A 48 -7.45 10.68 -10.08
CA PRO A 48 -7.35 11.37 -8.79
C PRO A 48 -8.29 10.77 -7.73
N GLY A 49 -7.82 10.66 -6.49
CA GLY A 49 -8.63 10.38 -5.31
C GLY A 49 -8.69 11.58 -4.37
N ARG A 50 -9.61 11.53 -3.40
CA ARG A 50 -9.62 12.44 -2.24
C ARG A 50 -9.69 11.64 -0.96
N GLU A 51 -8.91 12.07 0.02
CA GLU A 51 -9.09 11.62 1.40
C GLU A 51 -9.79 12.70 2.23
N GLN A 52 -10.38 12.28 3.34
CA GLN A 52 -11.02 13.19 4.28
C GLN A 52 -10.84 12.64 5.69
N PHE A 53 -10.42 13.51 6.60
CA PHE A 53 -10.33 13.16 8.01
C PHE A 53 -10.57 14.41 8.86
N ARG A 54 -10.93 14.18 10.13
CA ARG A 54 -10.97 15.22 11.14
C ARG A 54 -9.87 14.96 12.15
N VAL A 55 -9.01 15.93 12.40
CA VAL A 55 -7.94 15.77 13.39
C VAL A 55 -8.56 15.72 14.78
N LEU A 56 -8.27 14.65 15.53
CA LEU A 56 -8.74 14.49 16.90
C LEU A 56 -7.75 15.09 17.91
N PRO A 57 -8.20 15.50 19.11
CA PRO A 57 -7.30 15.93 20.17
C PRO A 57 -6.24 14.88 20.49
N GLY A 58 -4.97 15.30 20.57
CA GLY A 58 -3.83 14.42 20.84
C GLY A 58 -3.23 13.73 19.61
N THR A 59 -3.83 13.88 18.42
CA THR A 59 -3.24 13.37 17.17
C THR A 59 -2.11 14.28 16.72
N ALA A 60 -0.91 13.71 16.54
CA ALA A 60 0.20 14.38 15.87
C ALA A 60 -0.06 14.42 14.36
N SER A 61 -0.88 15.37 13.92
CA SER A 61 -1.20 15.57 12.51
C SER A 61 -0.13 16.41 11.81
N VAL A 62 0.24 15.99 10.60
CA VAL A 62 1.13 16.77 9.72
C VAL A 62 0.31 17.80 8.91
N VAL A 63 -1.00 17.57 8.75
CA VAL A 63 -1.91 18.42 7.98
C VAL A 63 -3.20 18.68 8.78
N GLY A 64 -3.61 19.95 8.83
CA GLY A 64 -4.82 20.41 9.51
C GLY A 64 -4.70 20.51 11.03
N GLU A 65 -5.61 21.28 11.60
CA GLU A 65 -5.68 21.59 13.04
C GLU A 65 -6.68 20.69 13.77
N VAL A 66 -6.51 20.57 15.10
CA VAL A 66 -7.45 19.81 15.95
C VAL A 66 -8.88 20.30 15.75
N GLY A 67 -9.77 19.39 15.38
CA GLY A 67 -11.18 19.67 15.10
C GLY A 67 -11.46 20.10 13.66
N GLU A 68 -10.46 20.38 12.84
CA GLU A 68 -10.63 20.74 11.42
C GLU A 68 -11.01 19.52 10.57
N LEU A 69 -11.94 19.70 9.63
CA LEU A 69 -12.22 18.71 8.59
C LEU A 69 -11.30 18.98 7.39
N VAL A 70 -10.31 18.13 7.22
CA VAL A 70 -9.33 18.21 6.13
C VAL A 70 -9.81 17.37 4.96
N SER A 71 -9.57 17.84 3.74
CA SER A 71 -9.72 16.99 2.55
C SER A 71 -8.64 17.27 1.50
N GLU A 72 -7.79 16.27 1.27
CA GLU A 72 -6.59 16.37 0.44
C GLU A 72 -6.64 15.46 -0.79
N PRO A 73 -5.90 15.79 -1.88
CA PRO A 73 -5.68 14.87 -2.98
C PRO A 73 -4.91 13.62 -2.53
N THR A 74 -5.32 12.45 -3.00
CA THR A 74 -4.65 11.18 -2.69
C THR A 74 -4.59 10.27 -3.91
N VAL A 75 -3.62 9.36 -3.92
CA VAL A 75 -3.50 8.26 -4.88
C VAL A 75 -3.73 6.95 -4.13
N ARG A 76 -4.62 6.10 -4.65
CA ARG A 76 -4.72 4.70 -4.18
C ARG A 76 -3.66 3.88 -4.91
N LEU A 77 -2.69 3.38 -4.17
CA LEU A 77 -1.68 2.45 -4.65
C LEU A 77 -2.02 1.05 -4.17
N GLU A 78 -2.05 0.09 -5.09
CA GLU A 78 -2.30 -1.32 -4.81
C GLU A 78 -1.13 -2.17 -5.31
N PHE A 79 -0.81 -3.23 -4.57
CA PHE A 79 0.08 -4.30 -5.02
C PHE A 79 -0.26 -5.59 -4.28
N CYS A 80 0.35 -6.71 -4.66
CA CYS A 80 0.10 -7.99 -4.01
C CYS A 80 1.38 -8.69 -3.55
N LEU A 81 1.25 -9.48 -2.48
CA LEU A 81 2.29 -10.36 -1.95
C LEU A 81 1.73 -11.79 -1.88
N PRO A 82 2.53 -12.84 -2.12
CA PRO A 82 2.10 -14.23 -1.94
C PRO A 82 1.59 -14.50 -0.52
N ARG A 83 0.59 -15.37 -0.41
CA ARG A 83 0.00 -15.80 0.87
C ARG A 83 -0.04 -17.34 0.95
N GLY A 84 0.13 -17.89 2.14
CA GLY A 84 0.16 -19.33 2.38
C GLY A 84 1.47 -20.00 1.94
N VAL A 85 2.53 -19.22 1.73
CA VAL A 85 3.88 -19.72 1.44
C VAL A 85 4.79 -19.50 2.66
N PRO A 86 5.87 -20.28 2.84
CA PRO A 86 6.78 -20.08 3.96
C PRO A 86 7.30 -18.64 4.05
N GLY A 87 7.17 -18.03 5.23
CA GLY A 87 7.65 -16.66 5.50
C GLY A 87 6.76 -15.54 4.94
N ASP A 88 5.56 -15.83 4.43
CA ASP A 88 4.64 -14.82 3.88
C ASP A 88 4.29 -13.69 4.88
N ARG A 89 4.03 -14.03 6.14
CA ARG A 89 3.69 -13.07 7.20
C ARG A 89 4.86 -12.17 7.55
N GLU A 90 6.06 -12.71 7.64
CA GLU A 90 7.28 -11.92 7.88
C GLU A 90 7.59 -11.01 6.70
N ARG A 91 7.41 -11.51 5.47
CA ARG A 91 7.56 -10.72 4.25
C ARG A 91 6.57 -9.55 4.23
N LEU A 92 5.29 -9.80 4.50
CA LEU A 92 4.26 -8.77 4.62
C LEU A 92 4.66 -7.74 5.69
N GLN A 93 5.02 -8.20 6.89
CA GLN A 93 5.40 -7.31 7.99
C GLN A 93 6.59 -6.41 7.62
N ARG A 94 7.62 -6.97 6.97
CA ARG A 94 8.77 -6.17 6.49
C ARG A 94 8.35 -5.10 5.49
N VAL A 95 7.46 -5.41 4.56
CA VAL A 95 6.96 -4.40 3.60
C VAL A 95 6.17 -3.31 4.31
N LEU A 96 5.32 -3.66 5.29
CA LEU A 96 4.57 -2.68 6.07
C LEU A 96 5.50 -1.76 6.87
N ASP A 97 6.47 -2.32 7.58
CA ASP A 97 7.34 -1.56 8.49
C ASP A 97 8.41 -0.77 7.73
N GLN A 98 9.11 -1.43 6.80
CA GLN A 98 10.31 -0.88 6.16
C GLN A 98 9.99 -0.24 4.81
N GLY A 99 9.00 -0.75 4.09
CA GLY A 99 8.63 -0.25 2.76
C GLY A 99 7.62 0.88 2.81
N ILE A 100 6.62 0.77 3.70
CA ILE A 100 5.53 1.75 3.82
C ILE A 100 5.78 2.72 4.96
N ALA A 101 5.82 2.27 6.22
CA ALA A 101 5.81 3.17 7.38
C ALA A 101 7.00 4.16 7.39
N VAL A 102 8.20 3.73 6.99
CA VAL A 102 9.39 4.58 6.88
C VAL A 102 9.30 5.64 5.78
N HIS A 103 8.56 5.35 4.71
CA HIS A 103 8.53 6.18 3.49
C HIS A 103 7.22 6.94 3.29
N HIS A 104 6.25 6.73 4.16
CA HIS A 104 4.96 7.41 4.12
C HIS A 104 5.02 8.77 4.85
N PRO A 105 4.42 9.84 4.33
CA PRO A 105 4.46 11.15 4.98
C PRO A 105 3.59 11.26 6.24
N TRP A 106 2.67 10.32 6.46
CA TRP A 106 1.79 10.33 7.64
C TRP A 106 2.31 9.38 8.70
N ASN A 107 2.20 9.80 9.96
CA ASN A 107 2.53 8.98 11.13
C ASN A 107 1.75 7.66 11.18
N SER A 108 0.50 7.68 10.74
CA SER A 108 -0.37 6.51 10.62
C SER A 108 -0.88 6.38 9.18
N PRO A 109 -0.15 5.67 8.31
CA PRO A 109 -0.58 5.45 6.93
C PRO A 109 -1.89 4.65 6.87
N ALA A 110 -2.81 5.04 6.00
CA ALA A 110 -4.00 4.23 5.74
C ALA A 110 -3.62 3.05 4.84
N VAL A 111 -3.34 1.90 5.48
CA VAL A 111 -2.99 0.64 4.79
C VAL A 111 -4.05 -0.41 5.09
N PHE A 112 -4.55 -1.04 4.04
CA PHE A 112 -5.49 -2.15 4.12
C PHE A 112 -4.86 -3.41 3.52
N VAL A 113 -5.04 -4.54 4.19
CA VAL A 113 -4.54 -5.83 3.76
C VAL A 113 -5.71 -6.80 3.61
N GLU A 114 -5.94 -7.26 2.39
CA GLU A 114 -7.03 -8.18 2.06
C GLU A 114 -6.48 -9.55 1.64
N ALA A 115 -7.13 -10.63 2.05
CA ALA A 115 -6.81 -11.97 1.57
C ALA A 115 -7.64 -12.29 0.32
N LEU A 116 -6.98 -12.44 -0.83
CA LEU A 116 -7.61 -12.62 -2.13
C LEU A 116 -6.90 -13.72 -2.93
N GLU A 117 -7.35 -13.92 -4.16
CA GLU A 117 -6.70 -14.76 -5.16
C GLU A 117 -6.31 -13.92 -6.38
N PHE A 118 -5.12 -14.18 -6.92
CA PHE A 118 -4.60 -13.57 -8.14
C PHE A 118 -4.58 -14.61 -9.27
N ALA A 119 -5.22 -14.28 -10.40
CA ALA A 119 -5.28 -15.17 -11.55
C ALA A 119 -4.06 -14.96 -12.46
N ALA A 120 -3.25 -16.00 -12.65
CA ALA A 120 -2.08 -15.97 -13.52
C ALA A 120 -1.94 -17.27 -14.36
N PRO A 121 -1.25 -17.26 -15.52
CA PRO A 121 -1.07 -18.45 -16.37
C PRO A 121 -0.36 -19.65 -15.72
#